data_AF-A0A5J4SD74-F1
#
_entry.id   AF-A0A5J4SD74-F1
#
_cell.length_a   1.000
_cell.length_b   1.000
_cell.length_c   1.000
_cell.angle_alpha   90.00
_cell.angle_beta   90.00
_cell.angle_gamma   90.00
#
_symmetry.space_group_name_H-M   'P 1'
#
loop_
_entity.id
_entity.type
_entity.pdbx_description
1 polymer ?
#
loop_
_entity_poly.entity_id
_entity_poly.type
_entity_poly.pdbx_seq_one_letter_code
_entity_poly.pdbx_strand_id
1 'polypeptide(L)' 'MYSKEKCRQLIDRILTVIKASEKDPVVVNKIDLHNLVKELDIYDLDFNKITGLRKELNFHNYKLLEKSDKHLKITKE' A
#
# COMPACT_ATOMS: atom_id res chain seq x y z
N MET A 1 2.63 -4.11 -14.65
CA MET A 1 1.42 -3.98 -13.80
C MET A 1 1.13 -5.33 -13.18
N TYR A 2 0.81 -5.41 -11.88
CA TYR A 2 0.51 -6.70 -11.24
C TYR A 2 -0.88 -7.21 -11.64
N SER A 3 -1.11 -8.52 -11.50
CA SER A 3 -2.44 -9.11 -11.67
C SER A 3 -3.43 -8.47 -10.69
N LYS A 4 -4.70 -8.36 -11.09
CA LYS A 4 -5.76 -7.74 -10.26
C LYS A 4 -5.81 -8.32 -8.84
N GLU A 5 -5.64 -9.63 -8.72
CA GLU A 5 -5.63 -10.33 -7.44
C GLU A 5 -4.44 -9.90 -6.56
N LYS A 6 -3.22 -9.86 -7.12
CA LYS A 6 -2.01 -9.38 -6.41
C LYS A 6 -2.16 -7.92 -5.98
N CYS A 7 -2.69 -7.06 -6.85
CA CYS A 7 -2.99 -5.66 -6.51
C CYS A 7 -3.94 -5.58 -5.31
N ARG A 8 -5.03 -6.38 -5.32
CA ARG A 8 -6.01 -6.38 -4.23
C ARG A 8 -5.40 -6.81 -2.91
N GLN A 9 -4.61 -7.89 -2.90
CA GLN A 9 -3.93 -8.36 -1.68
C GLN A 9 -2.94 -7.34 -1.14
N LEU A 10 -2.16 -6.69 -2.01
CA LEU A 10 -1.25 -5.61 -1.62
C LEU A 10 -2.00 -4.42 -1.01
N ILE A 11 -3.10 -3.99 -1.63
CA ILE A 11 -3.91 -2.87 -1.12
C ILE A 11 -4.52 -3.21 0.24
N ASP A 12 -5.07 -4.41 0.40
CA ASP A 12 -5.67 -4.85 1.66
C ASP A 12 -4.64 -4.84 2.81
N ARG A 13 -3.42 -5.30 2.52
CA ARG A 13 -2.33 -5.24 3.49
C ARG A 13 -1.88 -3.82 3.79
N ILE A 14 -1.77 -2.96 2.78
CA ILE A 14 -1.47 -1.53 2.98
C ILE A 14 -2.53 -0.90 3.89
N LEU A 15 -3.82 -1.14 3.63
CA LEU A 15 -4.93 -0.66 4.45
C LEU A 15 -4.87 -1.20 5.89
N THR A 16 -4.50 -2.46 6.07
CA THR A 16 -4.32 -3.06 7.39
C THR A 16 -3.21 -2.36 8.17
N VAL A 17 -2.06 -2.10 7.53
CA VAL A 17 -0.95 -1.34 8.15
C VAL A 17 -1.38 0.07 8.51
N ILE A 18 -2.14 0.75 7.64
CA ILE A 18 -2.65 2.10 7.90
C ILE A 18 -3.63 2.11 9.08
N LYS A 19 -4.58 1.17 9.12
CA LYS A 19 -5.58 1.07 10.20
C LYS A 19 -4.97 0.70 11.55
N ALA A 20 -3.88 -0.07 11.55
CA ALA A 20 -3.17 -0.44 12.76
C ALA A 20 -2.19 0.64 13.26
N SER A 21 -1.87 1.64 12.43
CA SER A 21 -0.95 2.71 12.79
C SER A 21 -1.68 3.82 13.55
N GLU A 22 -1.16 4.17 14.73
CA GLU A 22 -1.62 5.33 15.51
C GLU A 22 -1.03 6.66 15.02
N LYS A 23 -0.04 6.60 14.11
CA LYS A 23 0.63 7.78 13.54
C LYS A 23 -0.14 8.31 12.32
N ASP A 24 -0.35 9.62 12.28
CA ASP A 24 -0.80 10.34 11.08
C ASP A 24 0.20 11.46 10.73
N PRO A 25 0.76 11.49 9.50
CA PRO A 25 0.55 10.55 8.40
C PRO A 25 1.27 9.20 8.60
N VAL A 26 0.64 8.12 8.14
CA VAL A 26 1.22 6.77 8.07
C VAL A 26 2.24 6.69 6.93
N VAL A 27 3.40 6.11 7.22
CA VAL A 27 4.41 5.78 6.20
C VAL A 27 4.49 4.26 6.06
N VAL A 28 4.09 3.74 4.90
CA VAL A 28 4.19 2.31 4.57
C VAL A 28 5.41 2.09 3.70
N ASN A 29 6.39 1.33 4.19
CA ASN A 29 7.62 1.01 3.47
C ASN A 29 7.50 -0.35 2.78
N LYS A 30 8.41 -0.64 1.83
CA LYS A 30 8.51 -1.99 1.24
C LYS A 30 8.72 -3.07 2.32
N ILE A 31 9.42 -2.74 3.41
CA ILE A 31 9.71 -3.68 4.51
C ILE A 31 8.42 -4.12 5.21
N ASP A 32 7.46 -3.22 5.39
CA ASP A 32 6.15 -3.53 6.01
C ASP A 32 5.33 -4.54 5.17
N LEU A 33 5.64 -4.61 3.88
CA LEU A 33 5.00 -5.49 2.91
C LEU A 33 5.87 -6.70 2.55
N HIS A 34 7.10 -6.81 3.08
CA HIS A 34 8.10 -7.80 2.66
C HIS A 34 7.58 -9.25 2.75
N ASN A 35 6.88 -9.57 3.83
CA ASN A 35 6.31 -10.91 4.00
C ASN A 35 5.26 -11.22 2.93
N LEU A 36 4.33 -10.28 2.68
CA LEU A 36 3.29 -10.46 1.68
C LEU A 36 3.87 -10.52 0.26
N VAL A 37 4.83 -9.66 -0.08
CA VAL A 37 5.42 -9.69 -1.43
C VAL A 37 6.17 -10.99 -1.69
N LYS A 38 6.79 -11.57 -0.65
CA LYS A 38 7.41 -12.90 -0.75
C LYS A 38 6.35 -14.00 -0.95
N GLU A 39 5.23 -13.95 -0.24
CA GLU A 39 4.10 -14.89 -0.44
C GLU A 39 3.48 -14.75 -1.84
N LEU A 40 3.45 -13.54 -2.40
CA LEU A 40 2.93 -13.25 -3.73
C LEU A 40 3.94 -13.46 -4.87
N ASP A 41 5.14 -13.95 -4.57
CA ASP A 41 6.25 -14.11 -5.52
C ASP A 41 6.56 -12.79 -6.28
N ILE A 42 6.63 -11.68 -5.52
CA ILE A 42 6.98 -10.34 -5.99
C ILE A 42 8.35 -9.98 -5.42
N TYR A 43 9.38 -10.13 -6.24
CA TYR A 43 10.77 -9.83 -5.85
C TYR A 43 11.09 -8.34 -5.87
N ASP A 44 10.45 -7.61 -6.78
CA ASP A 44 10.64 -6.16 -6.95
C ASP A 44 9.29 -5.46 -6.78
N LEU A 45 8.97 -5.11 -5.53
CA LEU A 45 7.76 -4.37 -5.21
C LEU A 45 7.89 -2.95 -5.75
N ASP A 46 6.98 -2.60 -6.66
CA ASP A 46 6.85 -1.28 -7.26
C ASP A 46 5.43 -0.80 -7.01
N PHE A 47 5.30 0.21 -6.15
CA PHE A 47 4.00 0.78 -5.80
C PHE A 47 3.28 1.37 -7.03
N ASN A 48 4.00 1.76 -8.09
CA ASN A 48 3.41 2.24 -9.34
C ASN A 48 2.67 1.15 -10.09
N LYS A 49 3.08 -0.12 -9.91
CA LYS A 49 2.40 -1.28 -10.51
C LYS A 49 1.13 -1.70 -9.76
N ILE A 50 0.85 -1.12 -8.59
CA ILE A 50 -0.38 -1.33 -7.80
C ILE A 50 -1.48 -0.40 -8.30
N THR A 51 -2.34 -0.93 -9.17
CA THR A 51 -3.51 -0.21 -9.68
C THR A 51 -4.66 -0.23 -8.68
N GLY A 52 -5.40 0.88 -8.58
CA GLY A 52 -6.57 0.99 -7.71
C GLY A 52 -6.27 1.49 -6.29
N LEU A 53 -4.99 1.51 -5.87
CA LEU A 53 -4.59 1.95 -4.52
C LEU A 53 -5.20 3.30 -4.12
N ARG A 54 -5.08 4.33 -4.97
CA ARG A 54 -5.62 5.67 -4.66
C ARG A 54 -7.15 5.67 -4.50
N LYS A 55 -7.86 4.87 -5.31
CA LYS A 55 -9.32 4.77 -5.25
C LYS A 55 -9.76 4.09 -3.94
N GLU A 56 -9.08 3.01 -3.58
CA GLU A 56 -9.36 2.26 -2.35
C GLU A 56 -9.03 3.09 -1.10
N LEU A 57 -7.91 3.83 -1.10
CA LEU A 57 -7.57 4.76 -0.01
C LEU A 57 -8.67 5.80 0.18
N ASN A 58 -9.09 6.48 -0.89
CA ASN A 58 -10.16 7.48 -0.82
C ASN A 58 -11.48 6.86 -0.32
N PHE A 59 -11.81 5.64 -0.76
CA PHE A 59 -13.02 4.93 -0.29
C PHE A 59 -13.00 4.68 1.23
N HIS A 60 -11.81 4.57 1.82
CA HIS A 60 -11.62 4.38 3.26
C HIS A 60 -11.32 5.69 4.03
N ASN A 61 -11.57 6.86 3.44
CA ASN A 61 -11.22 8.18 4.00
C ASN A 61 -9.73 8.33 4.31
N TYR A 62 -8.89 7.83 3.40
CA TYR A 62 -7.45 8.04 3.42
C TYR A 62 -7.00 8.76 2.15
N LYS A 63 -6.03 9.65 2.30
CA LYS A 63 -5.44 10.41 1.22
C LYS A 63 -3.97 10.06 1.05
N LEU A 64 -3.60 9.67 -0.17
CA LEU A 64 -2.21 9.46 -0.54
C LEU A 64 -1.50 10.81 -0.71
N LEU A 65 -0.59 11.14 0.22
CA LEU A 65 0.21 12.36 0.20
C LEU A 65 1.44 12.20 -0.70
N GLU A 66 2.12 11.06 -0.60
CA GLU A 66 3.35 10.80 -1.33
C GLU A 66 3.40 9.34 -1.79
N LYS A 67 3.85 9.15 -3.02
CA LYS A 67 4.09 7.83 -3.60
C LYS A 67 5.49 7.82 -4.18
N SER A 68 6.39 7.13 -3.50
CA SER A 68 7.74 6.89 -3.96
C SER A 68 7.91 5.40 -4.29
N ASP A 69 9.02 5.07 -4.94
CA ASP A 69 9.41 3.67 -5.11
C ASP A 69 9.62 3.01 -3.72
N LYS A 70 10.18 3.75 -2.76
CA LYS A 70 10.58 3.20 -1.45
C LYS A 70 9.43 3.12 -0.43
N HIS A 71 8.50 4.08 -0.47
CA HIS A 71 7.48 4.23 0.55
C HIS A 71 6.23 4.95 0.04
N LEU A 72 5.12 4.73 0.74
CA LEU A 72 3.85 5.44 0.60
C LEU A 72 3.61 6.28 1.84
N LYS A 73 3.26 7.55 1.67
CA LYS A 73 2.84 8.43 2.77
C LYS A 73 1.36 8.72 2.64
N ILE A 74 0.59 8.37 3.66
CA ILE A 74 -0.87 8.36 3.63
C ILE A 74 -1.39 9.04 4.90
N THR A 75 -2.37 9.91 4.77
CA THR A 75 -3.02 10.60 5.90
C THR A 75 -4.51 10.28 5.92
N LYS A 76 -5.15 10.40 7.06
CA LYS A 76 -6.60 10.31 7.20
C LYS A 76 -7.26 11.60 6.70
N GLU A 77 -8.33 11.47 5.93
CA GLU A 77 -9.19 12.59 5.47
C GLU A 77 -10.43 12.73 6.37
#